data_AF-A0A6L9LI82-F1
#
_entry.id   AF-A0A6L9LI82-F1
#
_cell.length_a   1.000
_cell.length_b   1.000
_cell.length_c   1.000
_cell.angle_alpha   90.00
_cell.angle_beta   90.00
_cell.angle_gamma   90.00
#
_symmetry.space_group_name_H-M   'P 1'
#
loop_
_entity.id
_entity.type
_entity.pdbx_description
1 polymer ?
#
loop_
_entity_poly.entity_id
_entity_poly.type
_entity_poly.pdbx_seq_one_letter_code
_entity_poly.pdbx_strand_id
1 'polypeptide(L)'
;MKMHIMALFALVILFTACKKGDDLAVDPTNDSSHEAPNPHNPSNTNKVPAELVGKWSYGTFSPTNFWDYNGQYAGNAYEQALVFDIHADGTYDEYIINSTTSYNCRTEAYTYFKGKISVDATNQTFVITPTSGKYRGFYSCAPRSNINRNATSSELKQEKMNYQVASGKTAIKLSDQENPQGVTLKAISW
;
A
#
# COMPACT_ATOMS: atom_id res chain seq x y z
N MET A 1 -29.02 11.56 12.46
CA MET A 1 -28.83 11.01 13.82
C MET A 1 -27.35 11.11 14.16
N LYS A 2 -27.01 11.98 15.12
CA LYS A 2 -25.66 12.05 15.72
C LYS A 2 -25.65 11.06 16.88
N MET A 3 -24.69 10.14 16.91
CA MET A 3 -24.50 9.24 18.03
C MET A 3 -23.10 9.47 18.60
N HIS A 4 -23.07 10.17 19.73
CA HIS A 4 -21.90 10.29 20.59
C HIS A 4 -21.87 9.07 21.51
N ILE A 5 -20.75 8.33 21.53
CA ILE A 5 -20.51 7.29 22.54
C ILE A 5 -19.18 7.57 23.23
N MET A 6 -19.33 8.05 24.46
CA MET A 6 -18.51 7.89 25.66
C MET A 6 -16.98 7.78 25.51
N ALA A 7 -16.32 8.90 25.83
CA ALA A 7 -14.97 8.91 26.36
C ALA A 7 -14.97 8.41 27.81
N LEU A 8 -14.18 7.38 28.10
CA LEU A 8 -13.76 7.04 29.46
C LEU A 8 -12.31 7.54 29.62
N PHE A 9 -12.13 8.52 30.50
CA PHE A 9 -10.87 9.22 30.76
C PHE A 9 -10.27 8.71 32.09
N ALA A 10 -9.13 8.03 32.00
CA ALA A 10 -8.12 7.83 33.06
C ALA A 10 -6.88 7.31 32.31
N LEU A 11 -5.63 7.77 32.53
CA LEU A 11 -4.96 8.11 33.77
C LEU A 11 -3.72 8.97 33.44
N VAL A 12 -3.40 9.87 34.38
CA VAL A 12 -2.26 10.80 34.45
C VAL A 12 -0.92 10.06 34.53
N ILE A 13 0.20 10.65 34.05
CA ILE A 13 1.45 10.92 34.82
C ILE A 13 2.64 11.37 33.93
N LEU A 14 3.10 12.60 34.23
CA LEU A 14 4.43 13.23 34.37
C LEU A 14 5.54 13.22 33.27
N PHE A 15 5.88 14.47 32.91
CA PHE A 15 7.18 15.13 32.65
C PHE A 15 8.41 14.34 32.17
N THR A 16 9.02 14.86 31.09
CA THR A 16 10.41 15.35 31.16
C THR A 16 10.59 16.60 30.31
N ALA A 17 11.00 17.68 30.97
CA ALA A 17 11.47 18.91 30.36
C ALA A 17 12.89 18.70 29.83
N CYS A 18 13.13 18.98 28.54
CA CYS A 18 14.48 19.17 28.03
C CYS A 18 14.89 20.64 28.21
N LYS A 19 15.93 20.83 29.01
CA LYS A 19 16.63 22.11 29.24
C LYS A 19 17.11 22.70 27.91
N LYS A 20 16.75 23.97 27.69
CA LYS A 20 17.41 24.85 26.74
C LYS A 20 18.74 25.29 27.36
N GLY A 21 19.85 24.93 26.73
CA GLY A 21 21.18 25.44 27.06
C GLY A 21 21.40 26.77 26.36
N ASP A 22 21.94 27.73 27.11
CA ASP A 22 22.22 29.09 26.69
C ASP A 22 23.48 29.21 25.82
N ASP A 23 23.44 30.24 24.98
CA ASP A 23 24.51 31.14 24.54
C ASP A 23 25.79 30.56 23.94
N LEU A 24 25.91 30.74 22.61
CA LEU A 24 27.18 31.18 22.01
C LEU A 24 26.91 32.36 21.06
N ALA A 25 27.57 33.46 21.39
CA ALA A 25 27.60 34.71 20.64
C ALA A 25 28.02 34.49 19.18
N VAL A 26 27.27 35.09 18.26
CA VAL A 26 27.66 35.20 16.85
C VAL A 26 28.46 36.50 16.69
N ASP A 27 29.77 36.35 16.49
CA ASP A 27 30.65 37.36 15.93
C ASP A 27 30.50 37.34 14.38
N PRO A 28 30.08 38.44 13.72
CA PRO A 28 29.87 38.43 12.28
C PRO A 28 31.05 39.11 11.57
N THR A 29 32.15 38.39 11.31
CA THR A 29 33.10 38.79 10.26
C THR A 29 33.81 37.59 9.60
N ASN A 30 34.02 37.70 8.29
CA ASN A 30 34.81 36.86 7.36
C ASN A 30 34.18 35.63 6.70
N ASP A 31 33.47 35.92 5.60
CA ASP A 31 33.94 35.77 4.20
C ASP A 31 34.82 34.56 3.78
N SER A 32 34.39 33.93 2.69
CA SER A 32 35.15 33.17 1.69
C SER A 32 35.91 31.90 2.11
N SER A 33 35.31 30.72 1.87
CA SER A 33 36.08 29.57 1.36
C SER A 33 35.22 28.54 0.65
N HIS A 34 35.78 28.07 -0.48
CA HIS A 34 35.35 26.98 -1.33
C HIS A 34 34.74 25.79 -0.59
N GLU A 35 33.49 25.44 -0.94
CA GLU A 35 32.81 24.26 -0.44
C GLU A 35 33.40 23.01 -1.13
N ALA A 36 34.33 22.35 -0.45
CA ALA A 36 34.72 20.98 -0.76
C ALA A 36 33.54 20.03 -0.46
N PRO A 37 33.33 18.96 -1.23
CA PRO A 37 32.20 18.05 -1.02
C PRO A 37 32.36 17.36 0.34
N ASN A 38 31.43 17.64 1.25
CA ASN A 38 31.40 17.05 2.58
C ASN A 38 31.04 15.54 2.48
N PRO A 39 31.87 14.58 2.94
CA PRO A 39 31.63 13.15 2.77
C PRO A 39 30.58 12.56 3.72
N HIS A 40 29.79 13.40 4.40
CA HIS A 40 28.85 12.98 5.45
C HIS A 40 27.39 13.33 5.17
N ASN A 41 26.99 13.31 3.90
CA ASN A 41 25.58 13.19 3.57
C ASN A 41 25.31 11.73 3.20
N PRO A 42 24.77 10.87 4.09
CA PRO A 42 24.18 9.63 3.63
C PRO A 42 23.02 10.08 2.76
N SER A 43 23.24 10.10 1.45
CA SER A 43 22.17 10.01 0.48
C SER A 43 21.50 8.67 0.77
N ASN A 44 20.58 8.68 1.73
CA ASN A 44 19.60 7.63 1.98
C ASN A 44 18.66 7.66 0.77
N THR A 45 19.20 7.25 -0.37
CA THR A 45 18.44 6.45 -1.30
C THR A 45 17.99 5.27 -0.46
N ASN A 46 16.78 5.37 0.11
CA ASN A 46 16.13 4.29 0.85
C ASN A 46 15.95 3.14 -0.14
N LYS A 47 17.01 2.35 -0.28
CA LYS A 47 17.07 1.23 -1.19
C LYS A 47 16.09 0.21 -0.65
N VAL A 48 15.15 -0.20 -1.49
CA VAL A 48 14.21 -1.26 -1.13
C VAL A 48 15.03 -2.49 -0.72
N PRO A 49 14.82 -3.06 0.49
CA PRO A 49 15.46 -4.29 0.90
C PRO A 49 15.26 -5.40 -0.15
N ALA A 50 16.33 -6.14 -0.47
CA ALA A 50 16.29 -7.16 -1.52
C ALA A 50 15.25 -8.25 -1.26
N GLU A 51 14.90 -8.48 0.00
CA GLU A 51 13.84 -9.38 0.43
C GLU A 51 12.42 -8.93 0.07
N LEU A 52 12.19 -7.62 -0.12
CA LEU A 52 10.89 -7.09 -0.55
C LEU A 52 10.74 -6.99 -2.07
N VAL A 53 11.84 -6.83 -2.80
CA VAL A 53 11.82 -6.70 -4.27
C VAL A 53 11.22 -7.95 -4.91
N GLY A 54 10.19 -7.82 -5.73
CA GLY A 54 9.56 -8.94 -6.42
C GLY A 54 8.05 -8.84 -6.44
N LYS A 55 7.43 -9.95 -6.85
CA LYS A 55 5.98 -10.04 -7.08
C LYS A 55 5.32 -10.85 -5.98
N TRP A 56 4.28 -10.27 -5.40
CA TRP A 56 3.58 -10.78 -4.24
C TRP A 56 2.10 -10.81 -4.56
N SER A 57 1.46 -11.97 -4.43
CA SER A 57 0.03 -12.08 -4.69
C SER A 57 -0.74 -12.69 -3.53
N TYR A 58 -1.91 -12.13 -3.30
CA TYR A 58 -3.00 -12.78 -2.59
C TYR A 58 -4.14 -12.97 -3.58
N GLY A 59 -4.84 -14.10 -3.50
CA GLY A 59 -6.00 -14.33 -4.34
C GLY A 59 -6.90 -15.43 -3.80
N THR A 60 -8.19 -15.29 -4.06
CA THR A 60 -9.23 -16.26 -3.77
C THR A 60 -10.24 -16.25 -4.90
N PHE A 61 -10.79 -17.42 -5.20
CA PHE A 61 -11.94 -17.53 -6.07
C PHE A 61 -12.90 -18.57 -5.52
N SER A 62 -14.19 -18.37 -5.76
CA SER A 62 -15.22 -19.33 -5.42
C SER A 62 -15.31 -20.41 -6.50
N PRO A 63 -15.16 -21.70 -6.17
CA PRO A 63 -15.43 -22.78 -7.11
C PRO A 63 -16.94 -23.00 -7.32
N THR A 64 -17.79 -22.38 -6.51
CA THR A 64 -19.24 -22.48 -6.63
C THR A 64 -19.69 -21.81 -7.92
N ASN A 65 -20.62 -22.48 -8.64
CA ASN A 65 -21.16 -22.03 -9.92
C ASN A 65 -20.08 -21.84 -11.01
N PHE A 66 -18.97 -22.57 -10.94
CA PHE A 66 -17.95 -22.60 -12.00
C PHE A 66 -18.56 -23.03 -13.36
N TRP A 67 -19.59 -23.87 -13.33
CA TRP A 67 -20.44 -24.24 -14.46
C TRP A 67 -21.89 -23.86 -14.19
N ASP A 68 -22.64 -23.51 -15.23
CA ASP A 68 -24.09 -23.40 -15.15
C ASP A 68 -24.79 -24.78 -15.26
N TYR A 69 -26.11 -24.80 -15.13
CA TYR A 69 -26.91 -26.04 -15.25
C TYR A 69 -26.92 -26.66 -16.65
N ASN A 70 -26.52 -25.91 -17.69
CA ASN A 70 -26.44 -26.42 -19.06
C ASN A 70 -25.00 -26.84 -19.43
N GLY A 71 -24.06 -26.80 -18.47
CA GLY A 71 -22.67 -27.22 -18.62
C GLY A 71 -21.77 -26.17 -19.28
N GLN A 72 -22.22 -24.92 -19.44
CA GLN A 72 -21.40 -23.83 -19.96
C GLN A 72 -20.64 -23.13 -18.83
N TYR A 73 -19.44 -22.65 -19.15
CA TYR A 73 -18.58 -21.96 -18.20
C TYR A 73 -19.21 -20.61 -17.84
N ALA A 74 -19.65 -20.47 -16.59
CA ALA A 74 -20.32 -19.26 -16.10
C ALA A 74 -19.35 -18.24 -15.47
N GLY A 75 -18.06 -18.61 -15.37
CA GLY A 75 -17.07 -17.90 -14.57
C GLY A 75 -17.19 -18.22 -13.08
N ASN A 76 -16.15 -17.90 -12.32
CA ASN A 76 -16.19 -18.05 -10.86
C ASN A 76 -17.25 -17.11 -10.26
N ALA A 77 -18.09 -17.60 -9.34
CA ALA A 77 -19.10 -16.77 -8.68
C ALA A 77 -18.50 -15.56 -7.95
N TYR A 78 -17.25 -15.69 -7.50
CA TYR A 78 -16.49 -14.64 -6.86
C TYR A 78 -15.01 -14.79 -7.18
N GLU A 79 -14.34 -13.69 -7.47
CA GLU A 79 -12.89 -13.61 -7.63
C GLU A 79 -12.38 -12.37 -6.92
N GLN A 80 -11.32 -12.53 -6.14
CA GLN A 80 -10.60 -11.41 -5.57
C GLN A 80 -9.11 -11.70 -5.64
N ALA A 81 -8.34 -10.73 -6.10
CA ALA A 81 -6.89 -10.83 -6.11
C ALA A 81 -6.26 -9.46 -5.87
N LEU A 82 -5.10 -9.48 -5.22
CA LEU A 82 -4.20 -8.36 -5.02
C LEU A 82 -2.81 -8.82 -5.46
N VAL A 83 -2.15 -8.03 -6.30
CA VAL A 83 -0.75 -8.24 -6.67
C VAL A 83 0.03 -6.97 -6.41
N PHE A 84 1.14 -7.07 -5.68
CA PHE A 84 2.17 -6.06 -5.59
C PHE A 84 3.40 -6.49 -6.38
N ASP A 85 3.90 -5.62 -7.25
CA ASP A 85 5.22 -5.74 -7.88
C ASP A 85 6.12 -4.63 -7.35
N ILE A 86 7.07 -5.00 -6.50
CA ILE A 86 7.97 -4.05 -5.83
C ILE A 86 9.32 -4.09 -6.55
N HIS A 87 9.76 -2.93 -7.03
CA HIS A 87 10.99 -2.80 -7.82
C HIS A 87 12.16 -2.30 -6.95
N ALA A 88 13.38 -2.68 -7.33
CA ALA A 88 14.58 -2.30 -6.59
C ALA A 88 14.88 -0.79 -6.62
N ASP A 89 14.31 -0.07 -7.59
CA ASP A 89 14.46 1.37 -7.78
C ASP A 89 13.51 2.22 -6.93
N GLY A 90 12.75 1.59 -6.03
CA GLY A 90 11.79 2.28 -5.17
C GLY A 90 10.48 2.62 -5.88
N THR A 91 10.16 1.95 -6.98
CA THR A 91 8.81 1.99 -7.58
C THR A 91 8.00 0.75 -7.25
N TYR A 92 6.68 0.85 -7.43
CA TYR A 92 5.80 -0.30 -7.34
C TYR A 92 4.67 -0.23 -8.36
N ASP A 93 4.13 -1.39 -8.69
CA ASP A 93 2.85 -1.58 -9.36
C ASP A 93 1.92 -2.41 -8.45
N GLU A 94 0.65 -2.05 -8.44
CA GLU A 94 -0.39 -2.73 -7.68
C GLU A 94 -1.59 -3.03 -8.57
N TYR A 95 -2.08 -4.25 -8.50
CA TYR A 95 -3.22 -4.73 -9.27
C TYR A 95 -4.25 -5.32 -8.31
N ILE A 96 -5.49 -4.85 -8.40
CA ILE A 96 -6.60 -5.35 -7.60
C ILE A 96 -7.71 -5.79 -8.55
N ILE A 97 -8.19 -7.01 -8.33
CA ILE A 97 -9.36 -7.56 -8.98
C ILE A 97 -10.39 -7.86 -7.90
N ASN A 98 -11.62 -7.41 -8.13
CA ASN A 98 -12.80 -7.91 -7.44
C ASN A 98 -13.87 -8.19 -8.49
N SER A 99 -14.42 -9.39 -8.48
CA SER A 99 -15.51 -9.73 -9.38
C SER A 99 -16.51 -10.67 -8.74
N THR A 100 -17.76 -10.51 -9.12
CA THR A 100 -18.88 -11.34 -8.68
C THR A 100 -19.78 -11.67 -9.87
N THR A 101 -20.30 -12.88 -9.89
CA THR A 101 -21.40 -13.29 -10.75
C THR A 101 -22.62 -13.59 -9.89
N SER A 102 -23.75 -12.95 -10.19
CA SER A 102 -25.04 -13.23 -9.58
C SER A 102 -26.08 -13.39 -10.69
N TYR A 103 -26.74 -14.56 -10.74
CA TYR A 103 -27.58 -14.95 -11.87
C TYR A 103 -26.82 -14.82 -13.21
N ASN A 104 -27.36 -14.06 -14.16
CA ASN A 104 -26.73 -13.74 -15.45
C ASN A 104 -25.95 -12.39 -15.42
N CYS A 105 -25.77 -11.80 -14.24
CA CYS A 105 -25.12 -10.51 -14.07
C CYS A 105 -23.70 -10.67 -13.53
N ARG A 106 -22.73 -10.16 -14.29
CA ARG A 106 -21.31 -10.06 -13.92
C ARG A 106 -21.00 -8.63 -13.52
N THR A 107 -20.38 -8.48 -12.35
CA THR A 107 -19.83 -7.21 -11.87
C THR A 107 -18.33 -7.37 -11.67
N GLU A 108 -17.54 -6.44 -12.20
CA GLU A 108 -16.09 -6.46 -12.14
C GLU A 108 -15.58 -5.08 -11.75
N ALA A 109 -14.67 -5.03 -10.80
CA ALA A 109 -13.96 -3.84 -10.37
C ALA A 109 -12.46 -4.14 -10.41
N TYR A 110 -11.78 -3.48 -11.34
CA TYR A 110 -10.35 -3.55 -11.52
C TYR A 110 -9.71 -2.23 -11.12
N THR A 111 -8.69 -2.31 -10.28
CA THR A 111 -7.87 -1.17 -9.88
C THR A 111 -6.43 -1.47 -10.26
N TYR A 112 -5.77 -0.46 -10.81
CA TYR A 112 -4.33 -0.48 -11.04
C TYR A 112 -3.74 0.80 -10.46
N PHE A 113 -2.72 0.67 -9.63
CA PHE A 113 -1.91 1.79 -9.14
C PHE A 113 -0.44 1.55 -9.49
N LYS A 114 0.28 2.65 -9.66
CA LYS A 114 1.74 2.65 -9.63
C LYS A 114 2.24 3.87 -8.89
N GLY A 115 3.44 3.77 -8.34
CA GLY A 115 3.97 4.86 -7.52
C GLY A 115 5.36 4.62 -7.01
N LYS A 116 5.65 5.25 -5.87
CA LYS A 116 6.91 5.13 -5.14
C LYS A 116 6.70 4.37 -3.84
N ILE A 117 7.74 3.66 -3.42
CA ILE A 117 7.79 2.99 -2.11
C ILE A 117 8.99 3.51 -1.32
N SER A 118 8.74 3.87 -0.05
CA SER A 118 9.77 4.23 0.92
C SER A 118 9.77 3.19 2.04
N VAL A 119 10.89 2.51 2.26
CA VAL A 119 10.98 1.43 3.25
C VAL A 119 11.79 1.87 4.45
N ASP A 120 11.24 1.64 5.64
CA ASP A 120 11.94 1.68 6.92
C ASP A 120 12.16 0.24 7.39
N ALA A 121 13.35 -0.29 7.11
CA ALA A 121 13.70 -1.68 7.42
C ALA A 121 13.82 -1.92 8.93
N THR A 122 14.28 -0.93 9.68
CA THR A 122 14.44 -1.01 11.14
C THR A 122 13.09 -1.19 11.82
N ASN A 123 12.08 -0.42 11.41
CA ASN A 123 10.74 -0.48 11.97
C ASN A 123 9.81 -1.46 11.24
N GLN A 124 10.31 -2.18 10.23
CA GLN A 124 9.52 -3.10 9.39
C GLN A 124 8.24 -2.45 8.83
N THR A 125 8.38 -1.22 8.35
CA THR A 125 7.28 -0.50 7.70
C THR A 125 7.68 -0.05 6.30
N PHE A 126 6.70 0.07 5.42
CA PHE A 126 6.88 0.83 4.19
C PHE A 126 5.71 1.78 3.97
N VAL A 127 5.97 2.79 3.16
CA VAL A 127 5.02 3.79 2.72
C VAL A 127 4.92 3.70 1.21
N ILE A 128 3.72 3.49 0.69
CA ILE A 128 3.43 3.64 -0.74
C ILE A 128 2.87 5.03 -1.00
N THR A 129 3.34 5.64 -2.09
CA THR A 129 2.88 6.93 -2.59
C THR A 129 2.45 6.72 -4.04
N PRO A 130 1.15 6.46 -4.29
CA PRO A 130 0.62 6.34 -5.64
C PRO A 130 0.87 7.62 -6.43
N THR A 131 1.40 7.51 -7.64
CA THR A 131 1.60 8.65 -8.56
C THR A 131 0.61 8.65 -9.70
N SER A 132 0.01 7.49 -9.99
CA SER A 132 -1.09 7.36 -10.94
C SER A 132 -1.91 6.11 -10.64
N GLY A 133 -3.17 6.13 -11.04
CA GLY A 133 -4.05 4.99 -10.91
C GLY A 133 -5.12 4.96 -11.98
N LYS A 134 -5.73 3.78 -12.16
CA LYS A 134 -6.81 3.54 -13.10
C LYS A 134 -7.85 2.63 -12.48
N TYR A 135 -9.11 2.99 -12.67
CA TYR A 135 -10.27 2.21 -12.30
C TYR A 135 -11.03 1.77 -13.54
N ARG A 136 -11.42 0.50 -13.58
CA ARG A 136 -12.35 -0.04 -14.54
C ARG A 136 -13.45 -0.80 -13.81
N GLY A 137 -14.68 -0.37 -14.00
CA GLY A 137 -15.88 -1.04 -13.53
C GLY A 137 -16.69 -1.55 -14.71
N PHE A 138 -17.06 -2.82 -14.68
CA PHE A 138 -17.90 -3.47 -15.69
C PHE A 138 -19.11 -4.13 -15.02
N TYR A 139 -20.30 -3.79 -15.50
CA TYR A 139 -21.58 -4.26 -14.96
C TYR A 139 -22.42 -4.78 -16.12
N SER A 140 -22.44 -6.08 -16.36
CA SER A 140 -23.09 -6.65 -17.56
C SER A 140 -24.59 -6.35 -17.63
N CYS A 141 -25.27 -6.30 -16.50
CA CYS A 141 -26.70 -5.99 -16.39
C CYS A 141 -27.02 -4.50 -16.20
N ALA A 142 -26.00 -3.66 -15.97
CA ALA A 142 -26.17 -2.21 -15.88
C ALA A 142 -25.06 -1.48 -16.66
N PRO A 143 -24.95 -1.65 -18.00
CA PRO A 143 -23.81 -1.13 -18.76
C PRO A 143 -23.65 0.39 -18.67
N ARG A 144 -24.73 1.12 -18.38
CA ARG A 144 -24.71 2.58 -18.17
C ARG A 144 -23.91 2.99 -16.92
N SER A 145 -23.66 2.07 -16.00
CA SER A 145 -22.86 2.26 -14.79
C SER A 145 -21.38 1.89 -14.99
N ASN A 146 -20.98 1.44 -16.18
CA ASN A 146 -19.59 1.13 -16.48
C ASN A 146 -18.70 2.37 -16.31
N ILE A 147 -17.51 2.17 -15.73
CA ILE A 147 -16.51 3.22 -15.58
C ILE A 147 -15.18 2.76 -16.18
N ASN A 148 -14.46 3.70 -16.77
CA ASN A 148 -13.07 3.52 -17.18
C ASN A 148 -12.40 4.87 -17.09
N ARG A 149 -11.73 5.12 -15.97
CA ARG A 149 -11.19 6.44 -15.66
C ARG A 149 -9.89 6.34 -14.88
N ASN A 150 -9.12 7.42 -14.92
CA ASN A 150 -7.99 7.57 -14.03
C ASN A 150 -8.47 7.85 -12.60
N ALA A 151 -7.63 7.51 -11.63
CA ALA A 151 -7.78 7.97 -10.25
C ALA A 151 -7.63 9.49 -10.19
N THR A 152 -8.40 10.14 -9.34
CA THR A 152 -8.26 11.57 -9.05
C THR A 152 -7.14 11.80 -8.05
N SER A 153 -6.64 13.03 -7.94
CA SER A 153 -5.60 13.36 -6.96
C SER A 153 -6.00 13.06 -5.52
N SER A 154 -7.29 13.17 -5.18
CA SER A 154 -7.81 12.84 -3.85
C SER A 154 -7.85 11.32 -3.57
N GLU A 155 -7.82 10.49 -4.62
CA GLU A 155 -7.80 9.03 -4.54
C GLU A 155 -6.36 8.47 -4.50
N LEU A 156 -5.35 9.26 -4.90
CA LEU A 156 -3.93 8.91 -4.84
C LEU A 156 -3.34 9.21 -3.45
N LYS A 157 -3.85 8.52 -2.44
CA LYS A 157 -3.44 8.73 -1.04
C LYS A 157 -2.21 7.91 -0.69
N GLN A 158 -1.36 8.49 0.14
CA GLN A 158 -0.25 7.76 0.74
C GLN A 158 -0.76 6.78 1.78
N GLU A 159 -0.21 5.56 1.77
CA GLU A 159 -0.58 4.51 2.71
C GLU A 159 0.68 3.95 3.38
N LYS A 160 0.58 3.69 4.68
CA LYS A 160 1.67 3.13 5.49
C LYS A 160 1.28 1.74 5.95
N MET A 161 2.13 0.76 5.65
CA MET A 161 1.94 -0.64 6.00
C MET A 161 3.08 -1.15 6.87
N ASN A 162 2.77 -2.01 7.83
CA ASN A 162 3.76 -2.89 8.45
C ASN A 162 3.93 -4.12 7.56
N TYR A 163 5.15 -4.65 7.49
CA TYR A 163 5.44 -5.86 6.73
C TYR A 163 6.22 -6.89 7.54
N GLN A 164 6.03 -8.16 7.23
CA GLN A 164 6.87 -9.25 7.73
C GLN A 164 7.19 -10.19 6.57
N VAL A 165 8.46 -10.47 6.33
CA VAL A 165 8.89 -11.40 5.29
C VAL A 165 9.04 -12.80 5.89
N ALA A 166 8.38 -13.79 5.30
CA ALA A 166 8.55 -15.18 5.69
C ALA A 166 9.95 -15.69 5.31
N SER A 167 10.46 -16.66 6.07
CA SER A 167 11.77 -17.28 5.81
C SER A 167 11.86 -17.78 4.36
N GLY A 168 13.01 -17.53 3.72
CA GLY A 168 13.23 -17.89 2.32
C GLY A 168 12.44 -17.04 1.31
N LYS A 169 11.86 -15.90 1.73
CA LYS A 169 11.13 -14.98 0.84
C LYS A 169 9.91 -15.62 0.17
N THR A 170 9.26 -16.57 0.86
CA THR A 170 8.12 -17.30 0.30
C THR A 170 6.81 -16.52 0.39
N ALA A 171 6.72 -15.56 1.32
CA ALA A 171 5.55 -14.72 1.53
C ALA A 171 5.92 -13.39 2.20
N ILE A 172 5.07 -12.37 2.00
CA ILE A 172 5.03 -11.17 2.83
C ILE A 172 3.68 -11.09 3.52
N LYS A 173 3.67 -10.72 4.79
CA LYS A 173 2.46 -10.35 5.52
C LYS A 173 2.40 -8.83 5.59
N LEU A 174 1.32 -8.24 5.08
CA LEU A 174 1.06 -6.80 5.14
C LEU A 174 -0.03 -6.53 6.18
N SER A 175 0.11 -5.48 7.00
CA SER A 175 -0.92 -5.08 7.98
C SER A 175 -0.89 -3.58 8.24
N ASP A 176 -2.02 -3.04 8.68
CA ASP A 176 -2.19 -1.63 8.99
C ASP A 176 -3.08 -1.47 10.25
N GLN A 177 -3.51 -0.23 10.53
CA GLN A 177 -4.37 0.06 11.68
C GLN A 177 -5.80 -0.49 11.53
N GLU A 178 -6.32 -0.55 10.31
CA GLU A 178 -7.67 -1.02 10.00
C GLU A 178 -7.74 -2.56 9.92
N ASN A 179 -6.66 -3.19 9.45
CA ASN A 179 -6.47 -4.63 9.38
C ASN A 179 -5.19 -5.07 10.12
N PRO A 180 -5.21 -5.13 11.47
CA PRO A 180 -4.05 -5.54 12.26
C PRO A 180 -3.72 -7.03 12.08
N GLN A 181 -4.70 -7.86 11.68
CA GLN A 181 -4.45 -9.27 11.38
C GLN A 181 -3.65 -9.44 10.09
N GLY A 182 -3.76 -8.47 9.18
CA GLY A 182 -3.02 -8.41 7.94
C GLY A 182 -3.47 -9.39 6.86
N VAL A 183 -2.81 -9.32 5.71
CA VAL A 183 -2.98 -10.22 4.57
C VAL A 183 -1.63 -10.82 4.22
N THR A 184 -1.59 -12.12 3.98
CA THR A 184 -0.38 -12.81 3.51
C THR A 184 -0.40 -12.97 2.01
N LEU A 185 0.58 -12.36 1.34
CA LEU A 185 0.81 -12.45 -0.09
C LEU A 185 1.98 -13.43 -0.32
N LYS A 186 1.79 -14.38 -1.24
CA LYS A 186 2.82 -15.35 -1.62
C LYS A 186 3.69 -14.78 -2.71
N ALA A 187 4.98 -15.13 -2.69
CA ALA A 187 5.87 -14.86 -3.81
C ALA A 187 5.38 -15.59 -5.07
N ILE A 188 5.45 -14.92 -6.21
CA ILE A 188 5.03 -15.46 -7.50
C ILE A 188 6.00 -15.07 -8.62
N SER A 189 5.94 -15.80 -9.74
CA SER A 189 6.64 -15.53 -10.99
C SER A 189 5.64 -15.57 -12.15
N TRP A 190 5.93 -14.83 -13.22
CA TRP A 190 5.22 -14.91 -14.50
C TRP A 190 6.20 -15.32 -15.59
#